data_AF-A0A354ZJS7-F1
#
_entry.id   AF-A0A354ZJS7-F1
#
_cell.length_a   1.000
_cell.length_b   1.000
_cell.length_c   1.000
_cell.angle_alpha   90.00
_cell.angle_beta   90.00
_cell.angle_gamma   90.00
#
_symmetry.space_group_name_H-M   'P 1'
#
loop_
_entity.id
_entity.type
_entity.pdbx_description
1 polymer ?
#
loop_
_entity_poly.entity_id
_entity_poly.type
_entity_poly.pdbx_seq_one_letter_code
_entity_poly.pdbx_strand_id
1 'polypeptide(L)'
;VKVGIGPGSICTTRVVAGVGVPQFTAVLDCAAAAREAGVRIVADGGIKYSGDVAKALAAGAHAVMIGKLLAGTEESPGETEIYKGRSFKVYRGMGSLGAMRDGSSDRYFQEGVSKLVPEGI
;
A
#
# COMPACT_ATOMS: atom_id res chain seq x y z
N VAL A 1 5.26 13.97 -2.25
CA VAL A 1 5.24 12.78 -3.14
C VAL A 1 4.92 11.53 -2.32
N LYS A 2 4.02 10.65 -2.80
CA LYS A 2 3.75 9.35 -2.18
C LYS A 2 4.60 8.28 -2.87
N VAL A 3 5.43 7.56 -2.12
CA VAL A 3 6.47 6.66 -2.64
C VAL A 3 6.17 5.21 -2.28
N GLY A 4 6.13 4.34 -3.29
CA GLY A 4 6.00 2.90 -3.14
C GLY A 4 5.21 2.25 -4.27
N ILE A 5 5.83 1.29 -4.98
CA ILE A 5 5.19 0.47 -6.02
C ILE A 5 5.46 -1.01 -5.72
N GLY A 6 4.38 -1.74 -5.43
CA GLY A 6 4.45 -3.14 -5.01
C GLY A 6 4.85 -3.48 -3.56
N PRO A 7 5.08 -2.56 -2.59
CA PRO A 7 5.53 -2.92 -1.25
C PRO A 7 4.37 -3.31 -0.32
N GLY A 8 3.13 -2.98 -0.68
CA GLY A 8 1.96 -3.19 0.15
C GLY A 8 1.74 -4.67 0.47
N SER A 9 1.29 -4.98 1.69
CA SER A 9 1.12 -6.36 2.17
C SER A 9 0.09 -7.20 1.40
N ILE A 10 -0.74 -6.55 0.61
CA ILE A 10 -1.84 -7.11 -0.18
C ILE A 10 -1.70 -6.75 -1.66
N CYS A 11 -0.59 -6.13 -2.05
CA CYS A 11 -0.34 -5.71 -3.41
C CYS A 11 0.38 -6.84 -4.16
N THR A 12 -0.11 -7.18 -5.34
CA THR A 12 0.47 -8.21 -6.20
C THR A 12 1.10 -7.64 -7.48
N THR A 13 1.18 -6.32 -7.64
CA THR A 13 1.82 -5.65 -8.80
C THR A 13 3.19 -6.24 -9.16
N ARG A 14 4.07 -6.47 -8.17
CA ARG A 14 5.39 -7.09 -8.43
C ARG A 14 5.30 -8.51 -8.99
N VAL A 15 4.27 -9.27 -8.62
CA VAL A 15 4.06 -10.66 -9.05
C VAL A 15 3.35 -10.71 -10.40
N VAL A 16 2.32 -9.89 -10.59
CA VAL A 16 1.45 -9.92 -11.77
C VAL A 16 2.03 -9.11 -12.93
N ALA A 17 2.46 -7.88 -12.66
CA ALA A 17 3.00 -6.98 -13.69
C ALA A 17 4.53 -7.06 -13.80
N GLY A 18 5.22 -7.64 -12.80
CA GLY A 18 6.69 -7.66 -12.76
C GLY A 18 7.32 -6.29 -12.46
N VAL A 19 6.52 -5.32 -12.03
CA VAL A 19 6.96 -3.93 -11.81
C VAL A 19 7.04 -3.62 -10.32
N GLY A 20 8.13 -2.96 -9.91
CA GLY A 20 8.27 -2.41 -8.56
C GLY A 20 9.72 -2.22 -8.15
N VAL A 21 9.92 -1.58 -7.00
CA VAL A 21 11.24 -1.32 -6.42
C VAL A 21 11.21 -1.73 -4.95
N PRO A 22 12.28 -2.33 -4.38
CA PRO A 22 12.38 -2.55 -2.95
C PRO A 22 12.16 -1.26 -2.15
N GLN A 23 11.26 -1.30 -1.17
CA GLN A 23 10.70 -0.08 -0.58
C GLN A 23 11.75 0.86 0.04
N PHE A 24 12.75 0.30 0.72
CA PHE A 24 13.79 1.11 1.35
C PHE A 24 14.61 1.87 0.30
N THR A 25 15.01 1.19 -0.78
CA THR A 25 15.69 1.80 -1.93
C THR A 25 14.82 2.86 -2.59
N ALA A 26 13.54 2.56 -2.82
CA ALA A 26 12.61 3.52 -3.42
C ALA A 26 12.50 4.83 -2.61
N VAL A 27 12.41 4.71 -1.28
CA VAL A 27 12.37 5.88 -0.38
C VAL A 27 13.68 6.66 -0.44
N LEU A 28 14.83 5.98 -0.38
CA LEU A 28 16.14 6.60 -0.40
C LEU A 28 16.38 7.39 -1.69
N ASP A 29 16.09 6.79 -2.83
CA ASP A 29 16.28 7.41 -4.15
C ASP A 29 15.32 8.59 -4.35
N CYS A 30 14.05 8.42 -4.00
CA CYS A 30 13.06 9.48 -4.11
C CYS A 30 13.32 10.63 -3.12
N ALA A 31 13.83 10.35 -1.93
CA ALA A 31 14.19 11.37 -0.95
C ALA A 31 15.36 12.23 -1.43
N ALA A 32 16.35 11.62 -2.09
CA ALA A 32 17.48 12.35 -2.66
C ALA A 32 17.01 13.38 -3.69
N ALA A 33 16.21 12.96 -4.66
CA ALA A 33 15.66 13.86 -5.68
C ALA A 33 14.68 14.90 -5.07
N ALA A 34 13.80 14.48 -4.16
CA ALA A 34 12.81 15.38 -3.57
C ALA A 34 13.45 16.48 -2.71
N ARG A 35 14.59 16.21 -2.07
CA ARG A 35 15.35 17.21 -1.30
C ARG A 35 15.87 18.34 -2.17
N GLU A 36 16.38 18.03 -3.36
CA GLU A 36 16.84 19.06 -4.33
C GLU A 36 15.69 19.96 -4.77
N ALA A 37 14.47 19.40 -4.87
CA ALA A 37 13.26 20.13 -5.22
C ALA A 37 12.56 20.80 -4.02
N GLY A 38 13.04 20.62 -2.78
CA GLY A 38 12.37 21.14 -1.58
C GLY A 38 11.00 20.49 -1.29
N VAL A 39 10.76 19.27 -1.79
CA VAL A 39 9.48 18.57 -1.67
C VAL A 39 9.53 17.48 -0.60
N ARG A 40 8.45 17.34 0.17
CA ARG A 40 8.31 16.28 1.18
C ARG A 40 7.82 14.97 0.57
N ILE A 41 8.25 13.85 1.13
CA ILE A 41 7.82 12.52 0.69
C ILE A 41 7.15 11.72 1.81
N VAL A 42 6.25 10.82 1.42
CA VAL A 42 5.55 9.87 2.29
C VAL A 42 5.88 8.46 1.82
N ALA A 43 6.43 7.62 2.69
CA ALA A 43 6.65 6.21 2.39
C ALA A 43 5.35 5.41 2.58
N ASP A 44 4.82 4.84 1.49
CA ASP A 44 3.52 4.15 1.46
C ASP A 44 3.69 2.65 1.22
N GLY A 45 3.27 1.85 2.21
CA GLY A 45 3.28 0.40 2.16
C GLY A 45 4.58 -0.24 2.65
N GLY A 46 4.49 -1.54 2.97
CA GLY A 46 5.62 -2.36 3.43
C GLY A 46 5.95 -2.26 4.92
N ILE A 47 5.30 -1.37 5.69
CA ILE A 47 5.48 -1.23 7.14
C ILE A 47 4.78 -2.38 7.87
N LYS A 48 5.54 -3.22 8.59
CA LYS A 48 5.02 -4.32 9.41
C LYS A 48 5.23 -4.09 10.90
N TYR A 49 6.30 -3.40 11.27
CA TYR A 49 6.66 -3.13 12.66
C TYR A 49 7.09 -1.68 12.84
N SER A 50 7.11 -1.19 14.08
CA SER A 50 7.59 0.16 14.42
C SER A 50 9.02 0.43 13.93
N GLY A 51 9.88 -0.59 13.92
CA GLY A 51 11.23 -0.48 13.36
C GLY A 51 11.26 -0.15 11.86
N ASP A 52 10.25 -0.55 11.09
CA ASP A 52 10.15 -0.20 9.66
C ASP A 52 9.81 1.28 9.48
N VAL A 53 9.03 1.86 10.40
CA VAL A 53 8.75 3.30 10.43
C VAL A 53 10.04 4.08 10.67
N ALA A 54 10.81 3.68 11.70
CA ALA A 54 12.08 4.33 12.01
C ALA A 54 13.05 4.28 10.82
N LYS A 55 13.13 3.13 10.13
CA LYS A 55 13.94 2.97 8.91
C LYS A 55 13.47 3.86 7.75
N ALA A 56 12.17 3.94 7.50
CA ALA A 56 11.63 4.78 6.43
C ALA A 56 11.92 6.27 6.66
N LEU A 57 11.77 6.74 7.91
CA LEU A 57 12.11 8.11 8.28
C LEU A 57 13.63 8.36 8.16
N ALA A 58 14.45 7.42 8.62
CA ALA A 58 15.91 7.49 8.48
C ALA A 58 16.37 7.49 7.01
N ALA A 59 15.62 6.82 6.12
CA ALA A 59 15.87 6.85 4.67
C ALA A 59 15.47 8.18 4.00
N GLY A 60 14.87 9.12 4.74
CA GLY A 60 14.52 10.46 4.23
C GLY A 60 13.03 10.70 4.02
N ALA A 61 12.15 9.77 4.43
CA ALA A 61 10.72 10.04 4.44
C ALA A 61 10.34 11.06 5.52
N HIS A 62 9.35 11.91 5.23
CA HIS A 62 8.82 12.88 6.21
C HIS A 62 7.63 12.31 6.99
N ALA A 63 6.97 11.30 6.42
CA ALA A 63 5.88 10.56 7.03
C ALA A 63 5.80 9.15 6.44
N VAL A 64 5.03 8.29 7.09
CA VAL A 64 4.68 6.95 6.59
C VAL A 64 3.17 6.84 6.42
N MET A 65 2.73 6.09 5.41
CA MET A 65 1.34 5.74 5.18
C MET A 65 1.16 4.23 5.42
N ILE A 66 0.18 3.90 6.26
CA ILE A 66 0.01 2.56 6.81
C ILE A 66 -1.41 2.07 6.52
N GLY A 67 -1.51 0.91 5.88
CA GLY A 67 -2.78 0.20 5.68
C GLY A 67 -2.98 -0.91 6.71
N LYS A 68 -2.34 -2.07 6.49
CA LYS A 68 -2.57 -3.32 7.24
C LYS A 68 -2.56 -3.19 8.76
N LEU A 69 -1.62 -2.44 9.34
CA LEU A 69 -1.52 -2.31 10.80
C LEU A 69 -2.71 -1.54 11.40
N LEU A 70 -3.33 -0.66 10.62
CA LEU A 70 -4.49 0.13 11.05
C LEU A 70 -5.82 -0.52 10.64
N ALA A 71 -5.80 -1.49 9.71
CA ALA A 71 -7.02 -2.09 9.16
C ALA A 71 -7.82 -2.96 10.15
N GLY A 72 -7.23 -3.33 11.29
CA GLY A 72 -7.88 -4.12 12.33
C GLY A 72 -8.37 -3.31 13.54
N THR A 73 -8.18 -1.98 13.54
CA THR A 73 -8.55 -1.16 14.70
C THR A 73 -10.05 -0.89 14.75
N GLU A 74 -10.56 -0.44 15.90
CA GLU A 74 -11.99 -0.17 16.08
C GLU A 74 -12.50 0.92 15.12
N GLU A 75 -11.68 1.94 14.87
CA GLU A 75 -11.99 3.10 14.03
C GLU A 75 -11.97 2.79 12.53
N SER A 76 -11.31 1.69 12.12
CA SER A 76 -11.27 1.29 10.72
C SER A 76 -12.66 0.85 10.22
N PRO A 77 -13.03 1.18 8.98
CA PRO A 77 -14.34 0.83 8.44
C PRO A 77 -14.53 -0.69 8.29
N GLY A 78 -15.80 -1.11 8.27
CA GLY A 78 -16.18 -2.52 8.15
C GLY A 78 -16.42 -3.18 9.51
N GLU A 79 -17.16 -4.28 9.47
CA GLU A 79 -17.56 -5.02 10.66
C GLU A 79 -16.48 -6.01 11.11
N THR A 80 -16.51 -6.33 12.41
CA THR A 80 -15.66 -7.38 12.97
C THR A 80 -16.30 -8.74 12.72
N GLU A 81 -15.53 -9.67 12.16
CA GLU A 81 -15.93 -11.04 11.87
C GLU A 81 -15.26 -12.03 12.83
N ILE A 82 -16.01 -13.03 13.28
CA ILE A 82 -15.45 -14.12 14.08
C ILE A 82 -15.04 -15.27 13.17
N TYR A 83 -13.75 -15.57 13.13
CA TYR A 83 -13.21 -16.72 12.41
C TYR A 83 -12.39 -17.59 13.35
N LYS A 84 -12.79 -18.86 13.48
CA LYS A 84 -12.15 -19.84 14.38
C LYS A 84 -11.97 -19.31 15.81
N GLY A 85 -12.99 -18.62 16.33
CA GLY A 85 -13.01 -18.08 17.69
C GLY A 85 -12.13 -16.85 17.91
N ARG A 86 -11.63 -16.21 16.85
CA ARG A 86 -10.89 -14.95 16.94
C ARG A 86 -11.58 -13.87 16.12
N SER A 87 -11.47 -12.63 16.57
CA SER A 87 -12.00 -11.45 15.88
C SER A 87 -11.05 -10.97 14.79
N PHE A 88 -11.60 -10.67 13.61
CA PHE A 88 -10.88 -10.15 12.45
C PHE A 88 -11.68 -9.01 11.81
N LYS A 89 -11.00 -8.11 11.09
CA LYS A 89 -11.64 -7.21 10.11
C LYS A 89 -11.11 -7.52 8.72
N VAL A 90 -11.99 -7.43 7.72
CA VAL A 90 -11.62 -7.67 6.32
C VAL A 90 -10.75 -6.52 5.82
N TYR A 91 -9.62 -6.87 5.20
CA TYR A 91 -8.69 -5.92 4.60
C TYR A 91 -8.35 -6.38 3.19
N ARG A 92 -8.62 -5.54 2.18
CA ARG A 92 -8.47 -5.86 0.76
C ARG A 92 -7.72 -4.79 0.00
N GLY A 93 -7.04 -5.19 -1.07
CA GLY A 93 -6.23 -4.31 -1.90
C GLY A 93 -7.07 -3.49 -2.84
N MET A 94 -6.67 -2.25 -3.11
CA MET A 94 -7.34 -1.45 -4.14
C MET A 94 -7.27 -2.11 -5.53
N GLY A 95 -6.28 -2.97 -5.77
CA GLY A 95 -6.18 -3.78 -6.99
C GLY A 95 -6.88 -5.13 -6.91
N SER A 96 -7.58 -5.43 -5.81
CA SER A 96 -8.39 -6.66 -5.70
C SER A 96 -9.63 -6.56 -6.58
N LEU A 97 -10.14 -7.70 -7.03
CA LEU A 97 -11.36 -7.75 -7.85
C LEU A 97 -12.55 -7.08 -7.14
N GLY A 98 -12.66 -7.25 -5.82
CA GLY A 98 -13.73 -6.63 -5.04
C GLY A 98 -13.63 -5.10 -5.07
N ALA A 99 -12.46 -4.54 -4.76
CA ALA A 99 -12.29 -3.10 -4.75
C ALA A 99 -12.44 -2.47 -6.15
N MET A 100 -11.89 -3.12 -7.19
CA MET A 100 -11.97 -2.58 -8.55
C MET A 100 -13.41 -2.57 -9.10
N ARG A 101 -14.23 -3.56 -8.74
CA ARG A 101 -15.67 -3.56 -9.06
C ARG A 101 -16.44 -2.43 -8.35
N ASP A 102 -15.96 -2.04 -7.18
CA ASP A 102 -16.53 -0.96 -6.37
C ASP A 102 -15.96 0.43 -6.74
N GLY A 103 -15.17 0.53 -7.82
CA GLY A 103 -14.77 1.81 -8.43
C GLY A 103 -13.28 2.15 -8.41
N SER A 104 -12.38 1.23 -8.03
CA SER A 104 -10.94 1.49 -8.05
C SER A 104 -10.19 0.98 -9.28
N SER A 105 -10.90 0.66 -10.36
CA SER A 105 -10.33 0.13 -11.60
C SER A 105 -9.54 1.18 -12.40
N ASP A 106 -9.93 2.44 -12.32
CA ASP A 106 -9.24 3.60 -12.93
C ASP A 106 -7.77 3.69 -12.48
N ARG A 107 -7.53 3.46 -11.18
CA ARG A 107 -6.19 3.47 -10.56
C ARG A 107 -5.22 2.47 -11.18
N TYR A 108 -5.75 1.41 -11.79
CA TYR A 108 -4.98 0.36 -12.47
C TYR A 108 -5.18 0.39 -13.99
N PHE A 109 -5.70 1.50 -14.54
CA PHE A 109 -5.95 1.71 -15.97
C PHE A 109 -6.91 0.68 -16.58
N GLN A 110 -7.90 0.23 -15.80
CA GLN A 110 -8.86 -0.81 -16.18
C GLN A 110 -10.32 -0.34 -16.14
N GLU A 111 -10.55 0.97 -16.22
CA GLU A 111 -11.90 1.53 -16.33
C GLU A 111 -12.56 1.08 -17.65
N GLY A 112 -13.82 0.63 -17.58
CA GLY A 112 -14.57 0.14 -18.75
C GLY A 112 -14.13 -1.23 -19.29
N VAL A 113 -13.16 -1.90 -18.66
CA VAL A 113 -12.67 -3.22 -19.11
C VAL A 113 -13.59 -4.33 -18.61
N SER A 114 -14.00 -5.24 -19.50
CA SER A 114 -14.92 -6.34 -19.19
C SER A 114 -14.29 -7.45 -18.34
N LYS A 115 -12.97 -7.66 -18.47
CA LYS A 115 -12.20 -8.66 -17.73
C LYS A 115 -11.01 -8.01 -17.01
N LEU A 116 -11.14 -7.90 -15.69
CA LEU A 116 -10.12 -7.27 -14.85
C LEU A 116 -8.92 -8.20 -14.59
N VAL A 117 -7.73 -7.60 -14.53
CA VAL A 117 -6.45 -8.19 -14.10
C VAL A 117 -6.09 -7.62 -12.74
N PRO A 118 -6.31 -8.37 -11.64
CA PRO A 118 -6.11 -7.83 -10.29
C PRO A 118 -4.63 -7.72 -9.92
N GLU A 119 -4.27 -6.56 -9.38
CA GLU A 119 -2.95 -6.26 -8.80
C GLU A 119 -2.99 -6.12 -7.27
N GLY A 120 -4.03 -6.68 -6.65
CA GLY A 120 -4.15 -6.85 -5.22
C GLY A 120 -5.00 -8.06 -4.84
N ILE A 121 -4.93 -8.40 -3.56
CA ILE A 121 -5.74 -9.45 -2.91
C ILE A 121 -6.61 -8.87 -1.81
#